data_AF-A0A914GBZ1-F1
#
_entry.id   AF-A0A914GBZ1-F1
#
_cell.length_a   1.000
_cell.length_b   1.000
_cell.length_c   1.000
_cell.angle_alpha   90.00
_cell.angle_beta   90.00
_cell.angle_gamma   90.00
#
_symmetry.space_group_name_H-M   'P 1'
#
loop_
_entity.id
_entity.type
_entity.pdbx_description
1 polymer ?
#
loop_
_entity_poly.entity_id
_entity_poly.type
_entity_poly.pdbx_seq_one_letter_code
_entity_poly.pdbx_strand_id
1 'polypeptide(L)' 'MSFAVDPSKIIVNEVPKIERIGVHSHISGLGLDEQLNPMKDNQGMVGQMKARKAAGLIVKMIKVSL' A
#
# COMPACT_ATOMS: atom_id res chain seq x y z
N MET A 1 38.44 -21.90 -15.53
CA MET A 1 38.11 -20.47 -15.63
C MET A 1 37.04 -20.17 -14.58
N SER A 2 37.42 -19.59 -13.44
CA SER A 2 36.47 -19.18 -12.40
C SER A 2 35.94 -17.80 -12.76
N PHE A 3 34.67 -17.71 -13.17
CA PHE A 3 34.00 -16.44 -13.33
C PHE A 3 33.62 -15.93 -11.92
N ALA A 4 34.50 -15.14 -11.32
CA ALA A 4 34.16 -14.39 -10.12
C ALA A 4 33.13 -13.33 -10.52
N VAL A 5 31.85 -13.56 -10.18
CA VAL A 5 30.81 -12.53 -10.26
C VAL A 5 31.06 -11.57 -9.10
N ASP A 6 31.43 -10.33 -9.42
CA ASP A 6 31.60 -9.25 -8.46
C ASP A 6 30.23 -8.86 -7.87
N PRO A 7 29.97 -9.12 -6.57
CA PRO A 7 28.68 -8.82 -5.95
C PRO A 7 28.37 -7.32 -5.89
N SER A 8 29.37 -6.45 -6.08
CA SER A 8 29.17 -4.99 -6.12
C SER A 8 28.55 -4.48 -7.42
N LYS A 9 28.41 -5.35 -8.44
CA LYS A 9 27.74 -5.06 -9.72
C LYS A 9 26.29 -5.54 -9.82
N ILE A 10 25.67 -5.96 -8.73
CA ILE A 10 24.23 -6.26 -8.72
C ILE A 10 23.47 -4.93 -8.78
N ILE A 11 23.15 -4.50 -10.01
CA ILE A 11 22.28 -3.36 -10.25
C ILE A 11 20.85 -3.83 -9.96
N VAL A 12 20.31 -3.44 -8.80
CA VAL A 12 18.89 -3.64 -8.48
C VAL A 12 18.10 -2.65 -9.32
N ASN A 13 17.68 -3.08 -10.51
CA ASN A 13 16.75 -2.30 -11.31
C ASN A 13 15.38 -2.36 -10.63
N GLU A 14 14.85 -1.21 -10.24
CA GLU A 14 13.44 -1.12 -9.85
C GLU A 14 12.59 -1.61 -11.03
N VAL A 15 11.72 -2.59 -10.77
CA VAL A 15 10.80 -3.09 -11.79
C VAL A 15 9.89 -1.93 -12.17
N PRO A 16 9.86 -1.47 -13.44
CA PRO A 16 9.00 -0.39 -13.84
C PRO A 16 7.55 -0.77 -13.52
N LYS A 17 6.94 0.00 -12.63
CA LYS A 17 5.58 -0.25 -12.16
C LYS A 17 4.64 -0.02 -13.34
N ILE A 18 4.06 -1.09 -13.85
CA ILE A 18 3.04 -1.01 -14.89
C ILE A 18 1.82 -0.29 -14.26
N GLU A 19 1.52 0.92 -14.72
CA GLU A 19 0.29 1.62 -14.34
C GLU A 19 -0.91 0.91 -14.95
N ARG A 20 -1.59 0.07 -14.16
CA ARG A 20 -2.83 -0.58 -14.57
C ARG A 20 -3.99 0.39 -14.36
N ILE A 21 -4.70 0.76 -15.43
CA ILE A 21 -6.03 1.38 -15.33
C ILE A 21 -7.02 0.26 -14.92
N GLY A 22 -6.97 -0.15 -13.66
CA GLY A 22 -7.91 -1.09 -13.07
C GLY A 22 -9.12 -0.37 -12.45
N VAL A 23 -10.20 -1.10 -12.17
CA VAL A 23 -11.41 -0.54 -11.53
C VAL A 23 -11.14 0.15 -10.18
N HIS A 24 -10.06 -0.23 -9.50
CA HIS A 24 -9.64 0.34 -8.22
C HIS A 24 -8.40 1.25 -8.36
N SER A 25 -8.05 1.69 -9.57
CA SER A 25 -6.87 2.55 -9.81
C SER A 25 -6.93 3.90 -9.09
N HIS A 26 -8.13 4.38 -8.77
CA HIS A 26 -8.36 5.63 -8.04
C HIS A 26 -8.24 5.49 -6.52
N ILE A 27 -8.21 4.26 -5.98
CA ILE A 27 -8.12 4.01 -4.53
C ILE A 27 -6.64 4.03 -4.12
N SER A 28 -6.25 5.06 -3.36
CA SER A 28 -4.88 5.26 -2.87
C SER A 28 -4.70 4.93 -1.39
N GLY A 29 -5.78 4.68 -0.66
CA GLY A 29 -5.74 4.32 0.75
C GLY A 29 -7.13 4.18 1.37
N LEU A 30 -7.19 3.93 2.69
CA LEU A 30 -8.44 3.76 3.42
C LEU A 30 -9.13 5.09 3.76
N GLY A 31 -8.46 6.24 3.59
CA GLY A 31 -8.97 7.58 3.87
C GLY A 31 -9.35 7.79 5.34
N LEU A 32 -8.48 7.34 6.25
CA LEU A 32 -8.68 7.46 7.70
C LEU A 32 -7.84 8.64 8.26
N ASP A 33 -8.34 9.28 9.30
CA ASP A 33 -7.56 10.20 10.13
C ASP A 33 -6.65 9.45 11.13
N GLU A 34 -5.91 10.21 11.94
CA GLU A 34 -4.99 9.68 12.96
C GLU A 34 -5.72 8.88 14.06
N GLN A 35 -7.01 9.15 14.26
CA GLN A 35 -7.88 8.48 15.22
C GLN A 35 -8.62 7.28 14.60
N LEU A 36 -8.26 6.86 13.38
CA LEU A 36 -8.88 5.78 12.60
C LEU A 36 -10.34 6.01 12.23
N ASN A 37 -10.79 7.27 12.19
CA ASN A 37 -12.12 7.60 11.66
C ASN A 37 -12.04 7.84 10.16
N PRO A 38 -12.95 7.23 9.37
CA PRO A 38 -13.00 7.48 7.94
C PRO A 38 -13.61 8.85 7.64
N MET A 39 -13.06 9.52 6.64
CA MET A 39 -13.67 10.70 6.03
C MET A 39 -14.68 10.28 4.95
N LYS A 40 -15.74 11.06 4.76
CA LYS A 40 -16.85 10.74 3.84
C LYS A 40 -16.37 10.44 2.41
N ASP A 41 -15.40 11.22 1.94
CA ASP A 41 -14.71 11.08 0.66
C ASP A 41 -13.23 11.43 0.89
N ASN A 42 -12.34 10.44 0.76
CA ASN A 42 -10.89 10.64 0.86
C ASN A 42 -10.13 9.43 0.29
N GLN A 43 -8.95 9.67 -0.28
CA GLN A 43 -8.04 8.64 -0.84
C GLN A 43 -8.72 7.67 -1.84
N GLY A 44 -9.71 8.18 -2.60
CA GLY A 44 -10.47 7.39 -3.57
C GLY A 44 -11.54 6.49 -2.94
N MET A 45 -11.76 6.56 -1.62
CA MET A 45 -12.81 5.82 -0.92
C MET A 45 -13.97 6.75 -0.56
N VAL A 46 -15.19 6.33 -0.90
CA VAL A 46 -16.43 7.05 -0.58
C VAL A 46 -17.35 6.18 0.25
N GLY A 47 -17.82 6.70 1.39
CA GLY A 47 -18.75 5.99 2.27
C GLY A 47 -18.13 4.79 3.00
N GLN A 48 -18.94 3.74 3.24
CA GLN A 48 -18.55 2.50 3.92
C GLN A 48 -17.83 2.70 5.27
N MET A 49 -18.36 3.62 6.08
CA MET A 49 -17.68 4.12 7.29
C MET A 49 -17.31 3.01 8.29
N LYS A 50 -18.25 2.09 8.58
CA LYS A 50 -18.00 0.99 9.53
C LYS A 50 -16.91 0.03 9.03
N ALA A 51 -16.97 -0.33 7.75
CA ALA A 51 -16.02 -1.25 7.12
C ALA A 51 -14.61 -0.64 7.05
N ARG A 52 -14.50 0.64 6.67
CA ARG A 52 -13.21 1.34 6.60
C ARG A 52 -12.56 1.49 7.97
N LYS A 53 -13.34 1.79 9.01
CA LYS A 53 -12.85 1.83 10.40
C LYS A 53 -12.33 0.47 10.86
N ALA A 54 -13.07 -0.61 10.58
CA ALA A 54 -12.64 -1.97 10.88
C ALA A 54 -11.34 -2.34 10.14
N ALA A 55 -11.25 -2.01 8.84
CA ALA A 55 -10.03 -2.22 8.05
C ALA A 55 -8.83 -1.47 8.63
N GLY A 56 -9.02 -0.23 9.11
CA GLY A 56 -7.99 0.54 9.78
C GLY A 56 -7.45 -0.13 11.05
N LEU A 57 -8.34 -0.70 11.87
CA LEU A 57 -7.96 -1.47 13.05
C LEU A 57 -7.12 -2.69 12.67
N ILE A 58 -7.53 -3.43 11.63
CA ILE A 58 -6.78 -4.61 11.14
C ILE A 58 -5.38 -4.21 10.68
N VAL A 59 -5.26 -3.12 9.89
CA VAL A 59 -3.96 -2.61 9.45
C VAL A 59 -3.08 -2.23 10.64
N LYS A 60 -3.65 -1.60 11.68
CA LYS A 60 -2.93 -1.28 12.91
C LYS A 60 -2.46 -2.54 13.65
N MET A 61 -3.31 -3.57 13.76
CA MET A 61 -2.94 -4.84 14.39
C MET A 61 -1.77 -5.52 13.67
N ILE A 62 -1.78 -5.53 12.33
CA ILE A 62 -0.70 -6.10 11.52
C ILE A 62 0.61 -5.34 11.74
N LYS A 63 0.56 -4.00 11.70
CA LYS A 63 1.75 -3.15 11.87
C LYS A 63 2.37 -3.23 13.27
N VAL A 64 1.57 -3.54 14.30
CA VAL A 64 2.07 -3.72 15.67
C VAL A 64 2.65 -5.13 15.87
N SER A 65 2.22 -6.10 15.06
CA SER A 65 2.65 -7.51 15.19
C SER A 65 3.93 -7.84 14.41
N LEU A 66 4.40 -6.92 13.57
CA LEU A 66 5.64 -7.02 12.79
C LEU A 66 6.66 -6.01 13.31
#